data_AF-A0ABC8YYI4-F1
#
_entry.id   AF-A0ABC8YYI4-F1
#
_cell.length_a   1.000
_cell.length_b   1.000
_cell.length_c   1.000
_cell.angle_alpha   90.00
_cell.angle_beta   90.00
_cell.angle_gamma   90.00
#
_symmetry.space_group_name_H-M   'P 1'
#
loop_
_entity.id
_entity.type
_entity.pdbx_description
1 polymer ?
#
loop_
_entity_poly.entity_id
_entity_poly.type
_entity_poly.pdbx_seq_one_letter_code
_entity_poly.pdbx_strand_id
1 'polypeptide(L)'
;MERAVRSILVDCRYAEQGCTEKTAYYTKSEHEKACPHAPRFLCPEPGCGFSGSRGEELLDHLTGNHKWPSTTFQYYAAFDICVAQPGTQILQCADDGQLFLVNARQAAAPPGLAVSVVCVPPHHKPTGFGCRVSFSCFGRHRSTWTLDDLPSLRISDWPPAEYVCVVPKALDGAGDGAGAVLTVTIVCARPDDEYEDDDLDGYISSDSESDEDGSDSSCRAGSDPGQ
;
A
#
# COMPACT_ATOMS: atom_id res chain seq x y z
N MET A 1 48.83 -5.90 3.67
CA MET A 1 48.53 -4.48 4.02
C MET A 1 47.01 -4.36 4.26
N GLU A 2 46.48 -5.16 5.18
CA GLU A 2 45.03 -5.50 5.20
C GLU A 2 44.37 -5.25 6.57
N ARG A 3 45.18 -4.98 7.60
CA ARG A 3 44.71 -4.71 8.97
C ARG A 3 44.60 -3.23 9.32
N ALA A 4 45.26 -2.33 8.57
CA ALA A 4 45.30 -0.89 8.87
C ALA A 4 44.07 -0.10 8.38
N VAL A 5 43.27 -0.67 7.47
CA VAL A 5 42.05 -0.03 6.95
C VAL A 5 40.83 -0.34 7.83
N ARG A 6 40.93 -1.35 8.71
CA ARG A 6 39.82 -1.77 9.61
C ARG A 6 39.61 -0.82 10.79
N SER A 7 40.51 0.14 10.99
CA SER A 7 40.47 1.13 12.08
C SER A 7 40.17 2.56 11.61
N ILE A 8 39.91 2.78 10.31
CA ILE A 8 39.52 4.10 9.82
C ILE A 8 38.03 4.26 10.08
N LEU A 9 37.75 4.98 11.16
CA LEU A 9 36.42 5.48 11.46
C LEU A 9 36.16 6.71 10.60
N VAL A 10 35.03 6.72 9.91
CA VAL A 10 34.55 7.83 9.09
C VAL A 10 33.27 8.37 9.69
N ASP A 11 33.12 9.69 9.62
CA ASP A 11 31.89 10.34 10.03
C ASP A 11 30.74 9.92 9.11
N CYS A 12 29.56 9.76 9.71
CA CYS A 12 28.32 9.55 8.96
C CYS A 12 28.11 10.72 7.99
N ARG A 13 27.60 10.45 6.77
CA ARG A 13 27.21 11.56 5.86
C ARG A 13 26.18 12.49 6.49
N TYR A 14 25.45 12.02 7.50
CA TYR A 14 24.42 12.78 8.19
C TYR A 14 24.93 13.50 9.45
N ALA A 15 26.24 13.73 9.55
CA ALA A 15 26.84 14.42 10.69
C ALA A 15 26.34 15.87 10.83
N GLU A 16 26.07 16.54 9.70
CA GLU A 16 25.49 17.89 9.69
C GLU A 16 24.04 17.90 10.21
N GLN A 17 23.32 16.79 10.09
CA GLN A 17 21.97 16.56 10.63
C GLN A 17 22.00 16.06 12.09
N GLY A 18 23.18 16.07 12.73
CA GLY A 18 23.36 15.76 14.16
C GLY A 18 23.80 14.33 14.45
N CYS A 19 24.16 13.52 13.45
CA CYS A 19 24.70 12.20 13.69
C CYS A 19 26.16 12.28 14.21
N THR A 20 26.39 11.88 15.46
CA THR A 20 27.74 11.86 16.05
C THR A 20 28.44 10.51 15.93
N GLU A 21 27.79 9.51 15.33
CA GLU A 21 28.33 8.17 15.15
C GLU A 21 29.47 8.15 14.13
N LYS A 22 30.58 7.52 14.51
CA LYS A 22 31.71 7.26 13.61
C LYS A 22 31.75 5.77 13.31
N THR A 23 31.65 5.42 12.03
CA THR A 23 31.54 4.02 11.60
C THR A 23 32.78 3.60 10.83
N ALA A 24 33.13 2.31 10.87
CA ALA A 24 34.20 1.82 10.03
C ALA A 24 33.81 2.01 8.56
N TYR A 25 34.77 2.34 7.69
CA TYR A 25 34.50 2.63 6.27
C TYR A 25 33.60 1.58 5.58
N TYR A 26 33.80 0.28 5.88
CA TYR A 26 33.04 -0.81 5.26
C TYR A 26 31.60 -0.97 5.82
N THR A 27 31.31 -0.52 7.05
CA THR A 27 29.95 -0.52 7.62
C THR A 27 29.21 0.81 7.46
N LYS A 28 29.89 1.84 6.91
CA LYS A 28 29.32 3.18 6.73
C LYS A 28 27.96 3.16 6.02
N SER A 29 27.88 2.45 4.89
CA SER A 29 26.65 2.35 4.08
C SER A 29 25.51 1.68 4.85
N GLU A 30 25.81 0.69 5.68
CA GLU A 30 24.81 0.01 6.51
C GLU A 30 24.27 0.94 7.60
N HIS A 31 25.15 1.67 8.27
CA HIS A 31 24.74 2.68 9.25
C HIS A 31 23.91 3.79 8.60
N GLU A 32 24.34 4.33 7.45
CA GLU A 32 23.63 5.40 6.76
C GLU A 32 22.21 4.99 6.34
N LYS A 33 21.97 3.71 6.04
CA LYS A 33 20.62 3.20 5.76
C LYS A 33 19.72 3.12 7.00
N ALA A 34 20.31 2.92 8.17
CA ALA A 34 19.60 2.80 9.44
C ALA A 34 19.70 4.06 10.31
N CYS A 35 20.37 5.10 9.83
CA CYS A 35 20.71 6.27 10.63
C CYS A 35 19.42 7.03 10.99
N PRO A 36 19.16 7.29 12.28
CA PRO A 36 17.98 8.06 12.70
C PRO A 36 17.96 9.50 12.16
N HIS A 37 19.14 10.02 11.81
CA HIS A 37 19.34 11.36 11.25
C HIS A 37 19.29 11.38 9.71
N ALA A 38 19.12 10.22 9.07
CA ALA A 38 18.93 10.18 7.62
C ALA A 38 17.65 10.96 7.24
N PRO A 39 17.65 11.71 6.13
CA PRO A 39 16.43 12.31 5.59
C PRO A 39 15.38 11.23 5.40
N ARG A 40 14.19 11.47 5.95
CA ARG A 40 13.07 10.52 5.81
C ARG A 40 12.50 10.54 4.41
N PHE A 41 12.62 11.66 3.72
CA PHE A 41 12.09 11.88 2.38
C PHE A 41 13.20 12.30 1.43
N LEU A 42 13.28 11.62 0.30
CA LEU A 42 14.23 11.90 -0.76
C LEU A 42 13.47 11.97 -2.08
N CYS A 43 13.90 12.84 -2.98
CA CYS A 43 13.29 12.89 -4.31
C CYS A 43 13.71 11.66 -5.12
N PRO A 44 12.75 10.93 -5.73
CA PRO A 44 13.07 9.77 -6.57
C PRO A 44 13.57 10.16 -7.97
N GLU A 45 13.42 11.41 -8.39
CA GLU A 45 13.85 11.85 -9.72
C GLU A 45 15.37 11.70 -9.89
N PRO A 46 15.85 10.97 -10.92
CA PRO A 46 17.28 10.76 -11.14
C PRO A 46 18.05 12.08 -11.26
N GLY A 47 19.11 12.22 -10.45
CA GLY A 47 19.94 13.43 -10.42
C GLY A 47 19.38 14.57 -9.57
N CYS A 48 18.20 14.41 -8.95
CA CYS A 48 17.72 15.35 -7.96
C CYS A 48 18.34 15.06 -6.58
N GLY A 49 18.99 16.08 -6.00
CA GLY A 49 19.63 15.99 -4.68
C GLY A 49 18.73 16.40 -3.52
N PHE A 50 17.41 16.52 -3.72
CA PHE A 50 16.50 16.97 -2.68
C PHE A 50 16.43 15.96 -1.52
N SER A 51 16.50 16.50 -0.30
CA SER A 51 16.32 15.75 0.94
C SER A 51 15.47 16.56 1.91
N GLY A 52 14.46 15.92 2.48
CA GLY A 52 13.48 16.51 3.36
C GLY A 52 13.25 15.69 4.63
N SER A 53 12.78 16.37 5.66
CA SER A 53 12.43 15.78 6.95
C SER A 53 10.94 15.48 7.06
N ARG A 54 10.10 16.23 6.34
CA ARG A 54 8.63 16.12 6.33
C ARG A 54 8.13 15.70 4.94
N GLY A 55 7.01 14.97 4.90
CA GLY A 55 6.37 14.58 3.65
C GLY A 55 5.88 15.78 2.84
N GLU A 56 5.41 16.83 3.53
CA GLU A 56 4.98 18.09 2.91
C GLU A 56 6.12 18.77 2.14
N GLU A 57 7.36 18.76 2.67
CA GLU A 57 8.52 19.35 1.98
C GLU A 57 8.80 18.59 0.67
N LEU A 58 8.65 17.26 0.67
CA LEU A 58 8.78 16.46 -0.54
C LEU A 58 7.66 16.77 -1.52
N LEU A 59 6.41 16.86 -1.06
CA LEU A 59 5.26 17.20 -1.91
C LEU A 59 5.45 18.57 -2.58
N ASP A 60 5.82 19.59 -1.81
CA ASP A 60 6.08 20.95 -2.29
C ASP A 60 7.23 20.95 -3.30
N HIS A 61 8.28 20.18 -3.04
CA HIS A 61 9.39 20.02 -3.99
C HIS A 61 8.95 19.36 -5.30
N LEU A 62 8.22 18.24 -5.24
CA LEU A 62 7.78 17.52 -6.44
C LEU A 62 6.80 18.35 -7.28
N THR A 63 5.90 19.09 -6.64
CA THR A 63 4.95 19.97 -7.32
C THR A 63 5.60 21.27 -7.81
N GLY A 64 6.55 21.86 -7.07
CA GLY A 64 7.20 23.12 -7.41
C GLY A 64 8.36 22.96 -8.40
N ASN A 65 9.28 22.03 -8.15
CA ASN A 65 10.48 21.83 -8.95
C ASN A 65 10.24 20.89 -10.14
N HIS A 66 9.51 19.80 -9.92
CA HIS A 66 9.25 18.80 -10.98
C HIS A 66 7.90 18.99 -11.67
N LYS A 67 7.02 19.87 -11.14
CA LYS A 67 5.69 20.17 -11.70
C LYS A 67 4.82 18.93 -11.87
N TRP A 68 5.03 17.93 -11.03
CA TRP A 68 4.18 16.74 -11.04
C TRP A 68 2.80 17.10 -10.53
N PRO A 69 1.71 16.74 -11.24
CA PRO A 69 0.37 16.97 -10.76
C PRO A 69 0.14 16.19 -9.46
N SER A 70 -0.57 16.80 -8.52
CA SER A 70 -0.94 16.20 -7.25
C SER A 70 -2.46 16.04 -7.16
N THR A 71 -2.91 14.91 -6.62
CA THR A 71 -4.32 14.61 -6.35
C THR A 71 -4.48 14.20 -4.89
N THR A 72 -5.35 14.88 -4.16
CA THR A 72 -5.73 14.50 -2.80
C THR A 72 -6.83 13.44 -2.84
N PHE A 73 -6.73 12.41 -2.02
CA PHE A 73 -7.73 11.33 -1.93
C PHE A 73 -7.97 10.89 -0.48
N GLN A 74 -8.97 10.03 -0.27
CA GLN A 74 -9.25 9.37 1.01
C GLN A 74 -9.21 7.84 0.85
N TYR A 75 -8.78 7.12 1.88
CA TYR A 75 -8.78 5.65 1.82
C TYR A 75 -10.20 5.10 1.59
N TYR A 76 -10.29 3.97 0.91
CA TYR A 76 -11.55 3.28 0.58
C TYR A 76 -12.50 4.05 -0.34
N ALA A 77 -12.21 5.32 -0.65
CA ALA A 77 -12.96 6.12 -1.60
C ALA A 77 -12.37 5.98 -3.01
N ALA A 78 -13.24 5.79 -4.00
CA ALA A 78 -12.84 5.82 -5.40
C ALA A 78 -12.63 7.28 -5.87
N PHE A 79 -11.56 7.52 -6.61
CA PHE A 79 -11.26 8.82 -7.21
C PHE A 79 -10.65 8.62 -8.60
N ASP A 80 -10.77 9.64 -9.44
CA ASP A 80 -10.32 9.58 -10.82
C ASP A 80 -8.99 10.32 -11.02
N ILE A 81 -8.11 9.72 -11.81
CA ILE A 81 -6.88 10.33 -12.30
C ILE A 81 -6.84 10.27 -13.82
N CYS A 82 -6.28 11.31 -14.44
CA CYS A 82 -6.17 11.39 -15.91
C CYS A 82 -4.74 11.09 -16.35
N VAL A 83 -4.57 10.00 -17.08
CA VAL A 83 -3.28 9.60 -17.66
C VAL A 83 -3.33 9.82 -19.17
N ALA A 84 -2.94 11.02 -19.60
CA ALA A 84 -2.94 11.41 -21.02
C ALA A 84 -1.61 11.14 -21.73
N GLN A 85 -0.50 11.34 -21.02
CA GLN A 85 0.86 11.22 -21.53
C GLN A 85 1.73 10.48 -20.51
N PRO A 86 2.87 9.91 -20.92
CA PRO A 86 3.87 9.40 -19.98
C PRO A 86 4.29 10.49 -18.98
N GLY A 87 4.41 10.12 -17.71
CA GLY A 87 4.77 11.04 -16.65
C GLY A 87 4.41 10.49 -15.28
N THR A 88 4.78 11.28 -14.26
CA THR A 88 4.54 10.96 -12.86
C THR A 88 3.52 11.92 -12.28
N GLN A 89 2.65 11.38 -11.44
CA GLN A 89 1.69 12.14 -10.66
C GLN A 89 1.75 11.68 -9.19
N ILE A 90 1.38 12.57 -8.29
CA ILE A 90 1.44 12.36 -6.85
C ILE A 90 0.02 12.15 -6.34
N LEU A 91 -0.15 11.19 -5.43
CA LEU A 91 -1.37 11.03 -4.66
C LEU A 91 -1.05 11.30 -3.19
N GLN A 92 -1.84 12.15 -2.56
CA GLN A 92 -1.72 12.45 -1.14
C GLN A 92 -2.99 12.03 -0.41
N CYS A 93 -2.85 11.21 0.62
CA CYS A 93 -3.98 10.90 1.49
C CYS A 93 -4.33 12.11 2.36
N ALA A 94 -5.59 12.51 2.39
CA ALA A 94 -6.09 13.59 3.24
C ALA A 94 -6.06 13.24 4.73
N ASP A 95 -6.16 11.94 5.07
CA ASP A 95 -6.35 11.48 6.45
C ASP A 95 -5.05 11.53 7.25
N ASP A 96 -3.94 11.09 6.65
CA ASP A 96 -2.64 10.98 7.33
C ASP A 96 -1.46 11.56 6.55
N GLY A 97 -1.70 12.16 5.38
CA GLY A 97 -0.64 12.74 4.55
C GLY A 97 0.26 11.72 3.86
N GLN A 98 -0.06 10.42 3.88
CA GLN A 98 0.69 9.39 3.17
C GLN A 98 0.77 9.73 1.67
N LEU A 99 1.98 9.69 1.12
CA LEU A 99 2.24 9.94 -0.29
C LEU A 99 2.35 8.65 -1.08
N PHE A 100 1.82 8.67 -2.30
CA PHE A 100 1.99 7.64 -3.32
C PHE A 100 2.38 8.29 -4.64
N LEU A 101 3.11 7.56 -5.47
CA LEU A 101 3.46 8.00 -6.82
C LEU A 101 2.80 7.06 -7.82
N VAL A 102 2.15 7.64 -8.82
CA VAL A 102 1.69 6.90 -10.00
C VAL A 102 2.58 7.31 -11.16
N ASN A 103 3.25 6.32 -11.76
CA ASN A 103 4.10 6.55 -12.93
C ASN A 103 3.49 5.85 -14.14
N ALA A 104 3.23 6.61 -15.19
CA ALA A 104 2.79 6.13 -16.48
C ALA A 104 3.94 6.18 -17.47
N ARG A 105 4.24 5.04 -18.10
CA ARG A 105 5.30 4.96 -19.13
C ARG A 105 4.77 4.32 -20.40
N GLN A 106 5.38 4.65 -21.53
CA GLN A 106 5.04 4.00 -22.79
C GLN A 106 5.44 2.52 -22.74
N ALA A 107 4.47 1.65 -22.99
CA ALA A 107 4.69 0.22 -23.19
C ALA A 107 4.61 -0.11 -24.69
N ALA A 108 5.54 -0.95 -25.16
CA ALA A 108 5.58 -1.39 -26.55
C ALA A 108 4.71 -2.64 -26.80
N ALA A 109 4.65 -3.57 -25.83
CA ALA A 109 3.88 -4.80 -25.92
C ALA A 109 3.33 -5.22 -24.53
N PRO A 110 1.99 -5.25 -24.33
CA PRO A 110 0.97 -4.68 -25.22
C PRO A 110 1.13 -3.14 -25.37
N PRO A 111 0.74 -2.56 -26.51
CA PRO A 111 0.89 -1.12 -26.72
C PRO A 111 -0.08 -0.32 -25.84
N GLY A 112 0.45 0.68 -25.13
CA GLY A 112 -0.34 1.52 -24.23
C GLY A 112 0.53 2.24 -23.21
N LEU A 113 -0.09 2.73 -22.13
CA LEU A 113 0.59 3.30 -20.98
C LEU A 113 0.62 2.27 -19.85
N ALA A 114 1.81 1.76 -19.54
CA ALA A 114 2.02 0.95 -18.35
C ALA A 114 2.01 1.85 -17.12
N VAL A 115 1.11 1.55 -16.19
CA VAL A 115 0.88 2.33 -14.97
C VAL A 115 1.37 1.56 -13.76
N SER A 116 2.26 2.16 -12.98
CA SER A 116 2.74 1.66 -11.71
C SER A 116 2.28 2.57 -10.58
N VAL A 117 2.05 2.00 -9.40
CA VAL A 117 1.72 2.73 -8.19
C VAL A 117 2.67 2.27 -7.10
N VAL A 118 3.34 3.20 -6.43
CA VAL A 118 4.27 2.91 -5.32
C VAL A 118 3.93 3.80 -4.12
N CYS A 119 4.13 3.27 -2.91
CA CYS A 119 3.97 4.01 -1.66
C CYS A 119 5.28 4.70 -1.28
N VAL A 120 5.27 5.98 -0.89
CA VAL A 120 6.48 6.71 -0.48
C VAL A 120 6.74 6.48 1.01
N PRO A 121 7.89 5.90 1.41
CA PRO A 121 8.25 5.76 2.82
C PRO A 121 8.45 7.13 3.50
N PRO A 122 8.24 7.22 4.83
CA PRO A 122 7.79 6.17 5.73
C PRO A 122 6.30 5.83 5.57
N HIS A 123 5.93 4.58 5.86
CA HIS A 123 4.54 4.15 5.81
C HIS A 123 3.82 4.54 7.09
N HIS A 124 2.66 5.19 6.96
CA HIS A 124 1.82 5.56 8.10
C HIS A 124 0.89 4.44 8.58
N LYS A 125 0.71 3.38 7.76
CA LYS A 125 -0.04 2.17 8.12
C LYS A 125 0.91 0.96 8.20
N PRO A 126 0.92 0.20 9.30
CA PRO A 126 1.86 -0.92 9.50
C PRO A 126 1.51 -2.13 8.62
N THR A 127 0.23 -2.29 8.29
CA THR A 127 -0.29 -3.42 7.49
C THR A 127 -0.07 -3.27 5.99
N GLY A 128 0.57 -2.18 5.55
CA GLY A 128 0.70 -1.87 4.13
C GLY A 128 -0.59 -1.33 3.50
N PHE A 129 -0.58 -1.26 2.17
CA PHE A 129 -1.64 -0.65 1.38
C PHE A 129 -1.99 -1.52 0.19
N GLY A 130 -3.28 -1.74 -0.03
CA GLY A 130 -3.80 -2.32 -1.26
C GLY A 130 -4.22 -1.24 -2.25
N CYS A 131 -4.26 -1.57 -3.53
CA CYS A 131 -4.69 -0.68 -4.59
C CYS A 131 -5.59 -1.42 -5.57
N ARG A 132 -6.74 -0.82 -5.86
CA ARG A 132 -7.59 -1.20 -6.97
C ARG A 132 -7.54 -0.11 -8.03
N VAL A 133 -7.18 -0.49 -9.25
CA VAL A 133 -7.19 0.40 -10.42
C VAL A 133 -8.18 -0.15 -11.41
N SER A 134 -9.09 0.68 -11.90
CA SER A 134 -10.03 0.29 -12.94
C SER A 134 -10.14 1.37 -14.00
N PHE A 135 -10.39 0.94 -15.24
CA PHE A 135 -10.65 1.86 -16.33
C PHE A 135 -11.53 1.19 -17.38
N SER A 136 -12.19 2.02 -18.19
CA SER A 136 -13.02 1.54 -19.29
C SER A 136 -12.24 1.61 -20.59
N CYS A 137 -12.10 0.48 -21.27
CA CYS A 137 -11.59 0.37 -22.63
C CYS A 137 -12.74 0.48 -23.64
N PHE A 138 -12.40 0.56 -24.93
CA PHE A 138 -13.37 0.47 -26.02
C PHE A 138 -14.39 -0.66 -25.83
N GLY A 139 -15.66 -0.39 -26.17
CA GLY A 139 -16.69 -1.43 -26.27
C GLY A 139 -17.34 -1.88 -24.96
N ARG A 140 -17.54 -0.99 -23.98
CA ARG A 140 -18.15 -1.30 -22.65
C ARG A 140 -17.34 -2.27 -21.79
N HIS A 141 -16.09 -2.55 -22.16
CA HIS A 141 -15.21 -3.38 -21.35
C HIS A 141 -14.57 -2.54 -20.25
N ARG A 142 -14.93 -2.84 -18.99
CA ARG A 142 -14.25 -2.30 -17.81
C ARG A 142 -13.22 -3.31 -17.36
N SER A 143 -11.97 -2.90 -17.35
CA SER A 143 -10.90 -3.69 -16.78
C SER A 143 -10.62 -3.22 -15.36
N THR A 144 -10.28 -4.15 -14.49
CA THR A 144 -10.01 -3.90 -13.07
C THR A 144 -8.81 -4.73 -12.66
N TRP A 145 -7.88 -4.10 -11.97
CA TRP A 145 -6.71 -4.71 -11.36
C TRP A 145 -6.75 -4.43 -9.88
N THR A 146 -6.35 -5.44 -9.12
CA THR A 146 -6.20 -5.38 -7.67
C THR A 146 -4.78 -5.79 -7.35
N LEU A 147 -4.15 -5.00 -6.49
CA LEU A 147 -2.86 -5.30 -5.91
C LEU A 147 -3.04 -5.23 -4.41
N ASP A 148 -2.83 -6.36 -3.73
CA ASP A 148 -3.08 -6.45 -2.29
C ASP A 148 -2.00 -5.69 -1.50
N ASP A 149 -0.76 -5.67 -2.03
CA ASP A 149 0.38 -4.99 -1.42
C ASP A 149 1.07 -4.03 -2.41
N LEU A 150 0.94 -2.74 -2.16
CA LEU A 150 1.64 -1.70 -2.90
C LEU A 150 3.14 -1.71 -2.56
N PRO A 151 4.02 -1.79 -3.57
CA PRO A 151 5.46 -1.72 -3.33
C PRO A 151 5.87 -0.37 -2.76
N SER A 152 6.78 -0.40 -1.78
CA SER A 152 7.46 0.80 -1.32
C SER A 152 8.35 1.39 -2.41
N LEU A 153 8.40 2.72 -2.48
CA LEU A 153 9.33 3.46 -3.31
C LEU A 153 10.76 3.15 -2.88
N ARG A 154 11.53 2.64 -3.83
CA ARG A 154 12.99 2.51 -3.75
C ARG A 154 13.60 3.49 -4.73
N ILE A 155 14.34 4.45 -4.22
CA ILE A 155 14.95 5.52 -5.04
C ILE A 155 15.92 4.95 -6.07
N SER A 156 16.62 3.86 -5.74
CA SER A 156 17.51 3.16 -6.67
C SER A 156 16.80 2.52 -7.86
N ASP A 157 15.51 2.21 -7.69
CA ASP A 157 14.72 1.42 -8.63
C ASP A 157 13.68 2.30 -9.34
N TRP A 158 13.77 3.64 -9.19
CA TRP A 158 12.86 4.59 -9.82
C TRP A 158 13.35 5.02 -11.21
N PRO A 159 12.47 5.05 -12.24
CA PRO A 159 11.07 4.63 -12.21
C PRO A 159 10.92 3.10 -12.17
N PRO A 160 9.88 2.57 -11.50
CA PRO A 160 9.73 1.13 -11.26
C PRO A 160 9.59 0.37 -12.57
N ALA A 161 10.26 -0.78 -12.67
CA ALA A 161 10.21 -1.67 -13.83
C ALA A 161 8.90 -2.45 -13.94
N GLU A 162 8.26 -2.77 -12.81
CA GLU A 162 6.95 -3.44 -12.79
C GLU A 162 5.80 -2.43 -12.91
N TYR A 163 4.67 -2.90 -13.42
CA TYR A 163 3.46 -2.10 -13.60
C TYR A 163 2.22 -2.91 -13.20
N VAL A 164 1.22 -2.22 -12.69
CA VAL A 164 -0.06 -2.80 -12.24
C VAL A 164 -0.94 -3.14 -13.43
N CYS A 165 -0.99 -2.26 -14.42
CA CYS A 165 -1.81 -2.44 -15.62
C CYS A 165 -1.22 -1.72 -16.83
N VAL A 166 -1.66 -2.11 -18.03
CA VAL A 166 -1.41 -1.36 -19.27
C VAL A 166 -2.72 -0.80 -19.76
N VAL A 167 -2.77 0.51 -19.88
CA VAL A 167 -3.91 1.27 -20.39
C VAL A 167 -3.75 1.41 -21.89
N PRO A 168 -4.59 0.76 -22.72
CA PRO A 168 -4.51 0.90 -24.17
C PRO A 168 -4.69 2.36 -24.56
N LYS A 169 -3.89 2.82 -25.52
CA LYS A 169 -4.11 4.15 -26.11
C LYS A 169 -5.49 4.16 -26.77
N ALA A 170 -6.25 5.23 -26.58
CA ALA A 170 -7.50 5.39 -27.30
C ALA A 170 -7.20 5.35 -28.82
N LEU A 171 -7.72 4.37 -29.55
CA LEU A 171 -7.74 4.36 -31.02
C LEU A 171 -8.54 5.59 -31.48
N ASP A 172 -7.91 6.36 -32.36
CA ASP A 172 -8.29 7.71 -32.75
C ASP A 172 -9.78 7.84 -33.10
N GLY A 173 -10.49 8.74 -32.40
CA GLY A 173 -11.91 9.01 -32.61
C GLY A 173 -12.53 9.94 -31.55
N ALA A 174 -11.93 9.99 -30.34
CA ALA A 174 -12.09 11.10 -29.41
C ALA A 174 -10.91 12.05 -29.61
N GLY A 175 -11.15 13.36 -29.67
CA GLY A 175 -10.17 14.37 -30.05
C GLY A 175 -8.79 14.18 -29.42
N ASP A 176 -7.76 14.48 -30.22
CA ASP A 176 -6.34 14.48 -29.87
C ASP A 176 -6.12 15.25 -28.55
N GLY A 177 -6.05 14.52 -27.43
CA GLY A 177 -5.96 15.09 -26.08
C GLY A 177 -6.84 14.46 -24.99
N ALA A 178 -7.79 13.60 -25.31
CA ALA A 178 -8.57 12.89 -24.29
C ALA A 178 -7.74 11.76 -23.65
N GLY A 179 -7.12 12.05 -22.50
CA GLY A 179 -6.40 11.04 -21.71
C GLY A 179 -7.28 9.92 -21.20
N ALA A 180 -6.68 8.80 -20.81
CA ALA A 180 -7.42 7.72 -20.18
C ALA A 180 -7.72 8.09 -18.72
N VAL A 181 -8.98 7.95 -18.31
CA VAL A 181 -9.39 8.14 -16.92
C VAL A 181 -9.26 6.79 -16.19
N LEU A 182 -8.47 6.79 -15.12
CA LEU A 182 -8.35 5.64 -14.21
C LEU A 182 -9.08 5.96 -12.93
N THR A 183 -10.00 5.09 -12.54
CA THR A 183 -10.63 5.12 -11.23
C THR A 183 -9.79 4.27 -10.28
N VAL A 184 -9.21 4.93 -9.28
CA VAL A 184 -8.30 4.35 -8.30
C VAL A 184 -8.99 4.29 -6.94
N THR A 185 -8.72 3.23 -6.18
CA THR A 185 -9.10 3.10 -4.78
C THR A 185 -7.92 2.54 -4.03
N ILE A 186 -7.41 3.26 -3.03
CA ILE A 186 -6.35 2.78 -2.16
C ILE A 186 -6.99 2.37 -0.83
N VAL A 187 -6.63 1.19 -0.36
CA VAL A 187 -7.12 0.61 0.90
C VAL A 187 -5.93 0.32 1.81
N CYS A 188 -6.19 0.25 3.10
CA CYS A 188 -5.27 -0.32 4.09
C CYS A 188 -6.07 -1.33 4.92
N ALA A 189 -5.44 -2.22 5.67
CA ALA A 189 -6.19 -2.99 6.66
C ALA A 189 -6.65 -2.04 7.78
N ARG A 190 -7.81 -2.33 8.37
CA ARG A 190 -8.19 -1.72 9.65
C ARG A 190 -7.46 -2.50 10.75
N PRO A 191 -6.97 -1.84 11.80
CA PRO A 191 -6.34 -2.55 12.91
C PRO A 191 -7.31 -3.44 13.72
N ASP A 192 -8.61 -3.43 13.41
CA ASP A 192 -9.68 -3.99 14.27
C ASP A 192 -10.30 -5.29 13.71
N ASP A 193 -9.49 -6.17 13.11
CA ASP A 193 -9.89 -7.55 12.82
C ASP A 193 -9.62 -8.48 14.04
N GLU A 194 -9.41 -7.91 15.23
CA GLU A 194 -9.43 -8.66 16.48
C GLU A 194 -10.88 -9.09 16.74
N TYR A 195 -11.20 -10.31 16.31
CA TYR A 195 -12.37 -11.04 16.79
C TYR A 195 -12.30 -11.05 18.32
N GLU A 196 -13.14 -10.26 18.99
CA GLU A 196 -13.44 -10.51 20.40
C GLU A 196 -14.14 -11.88 20.44
N ASP A 197 -13.37 -12.90 20.81
CA ASP A 197 -13.88 -14.20 21.22
C ASP A 197 -14.57 -13.92 22.57
N ASP A 198 -15.84 -13.53 22.53
CA ASP A 198 -16.68 -13.45 23.72
C ASP A 198 -16.81 -14.88 24.27
N ASP A 199 -15.90 -15.21 25.18
CA ASP A 199 -15.99 -16.32 26.12
C ASP A 199 -17.43 -16.38 26.67
N LEU A 200 -18.22 -17.33 26.18
CA LEU A 200 -19.47 -17.75 26.82
C LEU A 200 -19.14 -18.78 27.89
N ASP A 201 -18.44 -18.35 28.94
CA ASP A 201 -18.33 -19.06 30.21
C ASP A 201 -19.55 -18.71 31.09
N GLY A 202 -20.59 -19.56 31.03
CA GLY A 202 -21.79 -19.28 31.80
C GLY A 202 -22.77 -20.43 32.01
N TYR A 203 -22.34 -21.70 31.91
CA TYR A 203 -23.17 -22.80 32.42
C TYR A 203 -22.76 -23.14 33.86
N ILE A 204 -23.35 -22.44 34.82
CA ILE A 204 -23.30 -22.85 36.22
C ILE A 204 -24.29 -24.00 36.40
N SER A 205 -23.75 -25.19 36.66
CA SER A 205 -24.47 -26.30 37.28
C SER A 205 -24.97 -25.89 38.67
N SER A 206 -26.22 -26.22 38.97
CA SER A 206 -26.62 -26.58 40.33
C SER A 206 -27.70 -27.66 40.30
N ASP A 207 -27.39 -28.71 41.05
CA ASP A 207 -27.96 -30.04 41.11
C ASP A 207 -29.32 -30.08 41.82
N SER A 208 -30.07 -31.18 41.65
CA SER A 208 -30.57 -32.00 42.78
C SER A 208 -31.34 -33.22 42.28
N GLU A 209 -30.89 -34.36 42.76
CA GLU A 209 -31.32 -35.74 42.52
C GLU A 209 -32.67 -36.04 43.21
N SER A 210 -33.41 -37.05 42.71
CA SER A 210 -34.18 -38.00 43.53
C SER A 210 -34.70 -39.14 42.66
N ASP A 211 -34.12 -40.32 42.86
CA ASP A 211 -34.61 -41.63 42.45
C ASP A 211 -35.92 -42.00 43.18
N GLU A 212 -36.73 -42.87 42.55
CA GLU A 212 -37.58 -43.93 43.15
C GLU A 212 -38.47 -44.55 42.04
N ASP A 213 -38.05 -45.70 41.48
CA ASP A 213 -38.68 -47.03 41.64
C ASP A 213 -40.20 -47.06 41.28
N GLY A 214 -40.68 -47.81 40.29
CA GLY A 214 -40.62 -49.25 40.13
C GLY A 214 -42.00 -49.72 39.61
N SER A 215 -42.01 -50.91 38.99
CA SER A 215 -43.19 -51.77 38.72
C SER A 215 -43.99 -51.58 37.42
N ASP A 216 -43.63 -52.44 36.46
CA ASP A 216 -44.49 -53.37 35.70
C ASP A 216 -46.01 -53.15 35.78
N SER A 217 -46.63 -52.94 34.61
CA SER A 217 -47.91 -53.57 34.26
C SER A 217 -48.16 -53.56 32.76
N SER A 218 -48.08 -54.76 32.21
CA SER A 218 -48.55 -55.24 30.91
C SER A 218 -49.92 -54.75 30.37
N CYS A 219 -50.08 -54.96 29.05
CA CYS A 219 -51.33 -55.15 28.26
C CYS A 219 -52.07 -53.91 27.71
N ARG A 220 -52.01 -53.66 26.39
CA ARG A 220 -53.00 -54.12 25.39
C ARG A 220 -52.86 -53.41 24.04
N ALA A 221 -53.24 -54.17 23.02
CA ALA A 221 -53.25 -53.85 21.59
C ALA A 221 -54.41 -52.95 21.13
N GLY A 222 -54.26 -52.42 19.91
CA GLY A 222 -55.33 -51.84 19.08
C GLY A 222 -54.81 -50.61 18.31
N SER A 223 -54.34 -50.77 17.07
CA SER A 223 -55.12 -50.63 15.83
C SER A 223 -55.13 -49.19 15.26
N ASP A 224 -54.53 -49.03 14.08
CA ASP A 224 -54.98 -48.20 12.94
C ASP A 224 -56.54 -48.14 12.83
N PRO A 225 -57.21 -47.20 12.12
CA PRO A 225 -56.65 -46.20 11.19
C PRO A 225 -57.28 -44.80 11.18
N GLY A 226 -56.60 -43.88 10.46
CA GLY A 226 -57.24 -42.93 9.54
C GLY A 226 -57.71 -41.58 10.08
N GLN A 227 -57.00 -40.52 9.71
CA GLN A 227 -57.46 -39.50 8.74
C GLN A 227 -56.30 -38.64 8.27
#